data_AF-A0A955LPT2-F1
#
_entry.id   AF-A0A955LPT2-F1
#
_cell.length_a   1.000
_cell.length_b   1.000
_cell.length_c   1.000
_cell.angle_alpha   90.00
_cell.angle_beta   90.00
_cell.angle_gamma   90.00
#
_symmetry.space_group_name_H-M   'P 1'
#
loop_
_entity.id
_entity.type
_entity.pdbx_description
1 polymer ?
#
loop_
_entity_poly.entity_id
_entity_poly.type
_entity_poly.pdbx_seq_one_letter_code
_entity_poly.pdbx_strand_id
1 'polypeptide(L)'
;MQRTRRSQTGFTLTEMLAVVLMISVMGGVIFAVFVTNWEALEDQIVRSDLWHEANEIVDAVTADGRAAKSIQVEASNAQGDNTAVFTGINGEVFATYRITLDGRLLVERAAGSRTISDKVDAANSAFVRDDDTGRGLRLMLTLTDDLLRRSVSINTATEIFPRNANSPDTGAAN
;
A
#
# COMPACT_ATOMS: atom_id res chain seq x y z
N MET A 1 63.10 -24.47 47.25
CA MET A 1 62.28 -23.80 46.22
C MET A 1 61.64 -24.86 45.32
N GLN A 2 60.43 -25.31 45.64
CA GLN A 2 59.66 -26.19 44.75
C GLN A 2 58.79 -25.31 43.84
N ARG A 3 59.12 -25.25 42.55
CA ARG A 3 58.23 -24.71 41.52
C ARG A 3 57.20 -25.79 41.19
N THR A 4 55.98 -25.64 41.70
CA THR A 4 54.81 -26.37 41.22
C THR A 4 54.57 -26.01 39.75
N ARG A 5 54.96 -26.90 38.82
CA ARG A 5 54.51 -26.81 37.44
C ARG A 5 53.00 -27.06 37.43
N ARG A 6 52.22 -26.00 37.21
CA ARG A 6 50.80 -26.08 36.89
C ARG A 6 50.68 -26.92 35.60
N SER A 7 50.18 -28.14 35.76
CA SER A 7 49.71 -28.96 34.65
C SER A 7 48.61 -28.18 33.93
N GLN A 8 48.84 -27.78 32.68
CA GLN A 8 47.75 -27.43 31.79
C GLN A 8 47.04 -28.74 31.46
N THR A 9 45.91 -29.00 32.11
CA THR A 9 45.01 -30.09 31.74
C THR A 9 44.55 -29.86 30.30
N GLY A 10 45.06 -30.68 29.38
CA GLY A 10 44.65 -30.65 27.98
C GLY A 10 43.17 -31.01 27.85
N PHE A 11 42.50 -30.35 26.90
CA PHE A 11 41.08 -30.56 26.60
C PHE A 11 40.81 -32.02 26.26
N THR A 12 39.83 -32.64 26.91
CA THR A 12 39.45 -34.02 26.61
C THR A 12 38.60 -34.09 25.34
N LEU A 13 38.66 -35.21 24.60
CA LEU A 13 37.88 -35.39 23.35
C LEU A 13 36.37 -35.21 23.61
N THR A 14 35.90 -35.66 24.76
CA THR A 14 34.50 -35.53 25.20
C THR A 14 34.10 -34.07 25.42
N GLU A 15 34.97 -33.24 26.00
CA GLU A 15 34.72 -31.80 26.13
C GLU A 15 34.69 -31.10 24.77
N MET A 16 35.58 -31.45 23.83
CA MET A 16 35.53 -30.89 22.48
C MET A 16 34.19 -31.22 21.78
N LEU A 17 33.74 -32.47 21.87
CA LEU A 17 32.45 -32.90 21.33
C LEU A 17 31.28 -32.15 21.96
N ALA A 18 31.29 -31.98 23.28
CA ALA A 18 30.25 -31.25 24.00
C ALA A 18 30.20 -29.77 23.58
N VAL A 19 31.35 -29.13 23.41
CA VAL A 19 31.44 -27.72 22.95
C VAL A 19 30.93 -27.57 21.53
N VAL A 20 31.31 -28.44 20.59
CA VAL A 20 30.83 -28.39 19.20
C VAL A 20 29.31 -28.58 19.15
N LEU A 21 28.78 -29.50 19.96
CA LEU A 21 27.34 -29.74 20.00
C LEU A 21 26.59 -28.53 20.59
N MET A 22 27.10 -27.94 21.67
CA MET A 22 26.53 -26.70 22.22
C MET A 22 26.57 -25.55 21.21
N ILE A 23 27.70 -25.33 20.52
CA ILE A 23 27.82 -24.27 19.51
C ILE A 23 26.83 -24.52 18.36
N SER A 24 26.67 -25.77 17.92
CA SER A 24 25.74 -26.12 16.84
C SER A 24 24.29 -25.84 17.23
N VAL A 25 23.88 -26.24 18.44
CA VAL A 25 22.52 -26.01 18.95
C VAL A 25 22.28 -24.51 19.17
N MET A 26 23.19 -23.81 19.85
CA MET A 26 23.05 -22.37 20.08
C MET A 26 23.05 -21.58 18.76
N GLY A 27 23.94 -21.92 17.83
CA GLY A 27 23.98 -21.33 16.49
C GLY A 27 22.68 -21.54 15.73
N GLY A 28 22.10 -22.74 15.79
CA GLY A 28 20.80 -23.04 15.19
C GLY A 28 19.66 -22.21 15.78
N VAL A 29 19.61 -22.07 17.11
CA VAL A 29 18.59 -21.24 17.79
C VAL A 29 18.74 -19.76 17.43
N ILE A 30 19.97 -19.23 17.47
CA ILE A 30 20.25 -17.83 17.10
C ILE A 30 19.86 -17.56 15.65
N PHE A 31 20.21 -18.48 14.74
CA PHE A 31 19.84 -18.37 13.33
C PHE A 31 18.32 -18.37 13.13
N ALA A 32 17.58 -19.26 13.80
CA ALA A 32 16.13 -19.31 13.73
C ALA A 32 15.47 -18.02 14.25
N VAL A 33 15.96 -17.48 15.36
CA VAL A 33 15.50 -16.19 15.92
C VAL A 33 15.83 -15.03 14.97
N PHE A 34 17.00 -15.05 14.33
CA PHE A 34 17.37 -14.03 13.35
C PHE A 34 16.44 -14.05 12.14
N VAL A 35 16.19 -15.21 11.54
CA VAL A 35 15.32 -15.35 10.35
C VAL A 35 13.89 -14.90 10.67
N THR A 36 13.34 -15.31 11.81
CA THR A 36 11.96 -14.93 12.20
C THR A 36 11.83 -13.42 12.47
N ASN A 37 12.81 -12.81 13.14
CA ASN A 37 12.81 -11.36 13.34
C ASN A 37 13.00 -10.60 12.03
N TRP A 38 13.81 -11.14 11.10
CA TRP A 38 14.00 -10.54 9.79
C TRP A 38 12.71 -10.53 8.97
N GLU A 39 11.99 -11.66 8.92
CA GLU A 39 10.69 -11.75 8.23
C GLU A 39 9.64 -10.80 8.84
N ALA A 40 9.68 -10.57 10.15
CA ALA A 40 8.81 -9.61 10.82
C ALA A 40 9.16 -8.14 10.49
N LEU A 41 10.46 -7.82 10.38
CA LEU A 41 10.93 -6.50 9.98
C LEU A 41 10.52 -6.18 8.53
N GLU A 42 10.70 -7.13 7.62
CA GLU A 42 10.36 -6.97 6.21
C GLU A 42 8.86 -6.69 6.02
N ASP A 43 8.00 -7.37 6.79
CA ASP A 43 6.55 -7.09 6.84
C ASP A 43 6.24 -5.63 7.19
N GLN A 44 6.92 -5.12 8.21
CA GLN A 44 6.66 -3.78 8.73
C GLN A 44 7.11 -2.72 7.73
N ILE A 45 8.24 -2.94 7.07
CA ILE A 45 8.72 -2.06 6.01
C ILE A 45 7.72 -2.04 4.85
N VAL A 46 7.33 -3.21 4.33
CA VAL A 46 6.41 -3.30 3.19
C VAL A 46 5.04 -2.71 3.52
N ARG A 47 4.52 -3.00 4.72
CA ARG A 47 3.26 -2.42 5.19
C ARG A 47 3.37 -0.89 5.33
N SER A 48 4.49 -0.38 5.80
CA SER A 48 4.74 1.07 5.91
C SER A 48 4.80 1.72 4.52
N ASP A 49 5.52 1.11 3.58
CA ASP A 49 5.65 1.60 2.21
C ASP A 49 4.30 1.61 1.50
N LEU A 50 3.52 0.54 1.65
CA LEU A 50 2.14 0.48 1.14
C LEU A 50 1.28 1.59 1.74
N TRP A 51 1.33 1.82 3.06
CA TRP A 51 0.56 2.90 3.69
C TRP A 51 0.97 4.27 3.20
N HIS A 52 2.27 4.49 2.97
CA HIS A 52 2.77 5.73 2.40
C HIS A 52 2.24 5.93 0.99
N GLU A 53 2.34 4.92 0.13
CA GLU A 53 1.84 4.94 -1.25
C GLU A 53 0.32 5.17 -1.31
N ALA A 54 -0.46 4.49 -0.46
CA ALA A 54 -1.91 4.70 -0.37
C ALA A 54 -2.26 6.13 0.05
N ASN A 55 -1.52 6.71 0.99
CA ASN A 55 -1.74 8.10 1.41
C ASN A 55 -1.40 9.08 0.28
N GLU A 56 -0.30 8.87 -0.44
CA GLU A 56 0.04 9.71 -1.61
C GLU A 56 -1.04 9.64 -2.70
N ILE A 57 -1.59 8.46 -2.96
CA ILE A 57 -2.71 8.27 -3.88
C ILE A 57 -3.94 9.05 -3.39
N VAL A 58 -4.34 8.84 -2.14
CA VAL A 58 -5.52 9.49 -1.55
C VAL A 58 -5.35 11.00 -1.58
N ASP A 59 -4.19 11.52 -1.22
CA ASP A 59 -3.90 12.96 -1.21
C ASP A 59 -3.95 13.54 -2.64
N ALA A 60 -3.39 12.84 -3.63
CA ALA A 60 -3.43 13.26 -5.01
C ALA A 60 -4.87 13.30 -5.57
N VAL A 61 -5.64 12.22 -5.39
CA VAL A 61 -7.04 12.14 -5.85
C VAL A 61 -7.90 13.16 -5.09
N THR A 62 -7.66 13.37 -3.79
CA THR A 62 -8.40 14.35 -2.99
C THR A 62 -8.08 15.78 -3.42
N ALA A 63 -6.81 16.09 -3.72
CA ALA A 63 -6.40 17.40 -4.22
C ALA A 63 -7.08 17.73 -5.56
N ASP A 64 -7.07 16.78 -6.50
CA ASP A 64 -7.77 16.91 -7.78
C ASP A 64 -9.29 16.99 -7.59
N GLY A 65 -9.86 16.16 -6.71
CA GLY A 65 -11.26 16.21 -6.33
C GLY A 65 -11.68 17.59 -5.84
N ARG A 66 -10.91 18.19 -4.92
CA ARG A 66 -11.16 19.54 -4.41
C ARG A 66 -10.92 20.65 -5.43
N ALA A 67 -10.16 20.39 -6.50
CA ALA A 67 -10.01 21.32 -7.62
C ALA A 67 -11.15 21.18 -8.64
N ALA A 68 -11.81 20.02 -8.68
CA ALA A 68 -12.88 19.73 -9.61
C ALA A 68 -14.17 20.49 -9.26
N LYS A 69 -14.89 20.87 -10.33
CA LYS A 69 -16.27 21.35 -10.27
C LYS A 69 -17.24 20.17 -10.15
N SER A 70 -16.94 19.07 -10.85
CA SER A 70 -17.71 17.83 -10.81
C SER A 70 -16.80 16.63 -10.94
N ILE A 71 -17.22 15.52 -10.34
CA ILE A 71 -16.56 14.22 -10.42
C ILE A 71 -17.58 13.24 -11.00
N GLN A 72 -17.18 12.49 -12.02
CA GLN A 72 -18.01 11.44 -12.61
C GLN A 72 -17.31 10.10 -12.43
N VAL A 73 -18.05 9.11 -11.95
CA VAL A 73 -17.59 7.73 -11.89
C VAL A 73 -18.19 7.00 -13.07
N GLU A 74 -17.33 6.54 -13.96
CA GLU A 74 -17.75 5.73 -15.10
C GLU A 74 -17.72 4.26 -14.66
N ALA A 75 -18.87 3.60 -14.82
CA ALA A 75 -18.94 2.17 -14.61
C ALA A 75 -17.96 1.47 -15.55
N SER A 76 -17.31 0.43 -15.02
CA SER A 76 -16.37 -0.48 -15.67
C SER A 76 -16.50 -0.48 -17.21
N ASN A 77 -15.51 0.07 -17.91
CA ASN A 77 -15.54 0.17 -19.38
C ASN A 77 -15.53 -1.23 -20.04
N ALA A 78 -15.55 -1.32 -21.37
CA ALA A 78 -15.49 -2.62 -22.06
C ALA A 78 -14.23 -3.45 -21.74
N GLN A 79 -13.21 -2.81 -21.18
CA GLN A 79 -11.96 -3.39 -20.72
C GLN A 79 -11.99 -3.75 -19.23
N GLY A 80 -13.08 -3.48 -18.52
CA GLY A 80 -13.24 -3.78 -17.10
C GLY A 80 -12.70 -2.71 -16.14
N ASP A 81 -12.18 -1.59 -16.65
CA ASP A 81 -11.50 -0.59 -15.82
C ASP A 81 -12.48 0.31 -15.06
N ASN A 82 -12.23 0.52 -13.78
CA ASN A 82 -13.01 1.46 -12.98
C ASN A 82 -12.39 2.87 -13.08
N THR A 83 -13.18 3.85 -13.53
CA THR A 83 -12.68 5.17 -13.92
C THR A 83 -13.38 6.30 -13.18
N ALA A 84 -12.61 7.29 -12.73
CA ALA A 84 -13.10 8.55 -12.18
C ALA A 84 -12.59 9.74 -13.00
N VAL A 85 -13.51 10.56 -13.50
CA VAL A 85 -13.24 11.71 -14.35
C VAL A 85 -13.47 13.00 -13.57
N PHE A 86 -12.48 13.89 -13.58
CA PHE A 86 -12.48 15.15 -12.85
C PHE A 86 -12.57 16.32 -13.84
N THR A 87 -13.64 17.10 -13.72
CA THR A 87 -13.92 18.23 -14.62
C THR A 87 -13.68 19.56 -13.90
N GLY A 88 -12.95 20.46 -14.55
CA GLY A 88 -12.63 21.79 -14.05
C GLY A 88 -13.79 22.77 -14.13
N ILE A 89 -13.57 23.99 -13.63
CA ILE A 89 -14.58 25.07 -13.64
C ILE A 89 -14.96 25.48 -15.07
N ASN A 90 -14.01 25.40 -16.00
CA ASN A 90 -14.19 25.66 -17.42
C ASN A 90 -15.00 24.57 -18.16
N GLY A 91 -15.35 23.47 -17.49
CA GLY A 91 -16.08 22.35 -18.09
C GLY A 91 -15.19 21.35 -18.82
N GLU A 92 -13.87 21.52 -18.80
CA GLU A 92 -12.93 20.59 -19.42
C GLU A 92 -12.46 19.54 -18.42
N VAL A 93 -12.21 18.32 -18.91
CA VAL A 93 -11.57 17.25 -18.13
C VAL A 93 -10.09 17.60 -17.95
N PHE A 94 -9.62 17.65 -16.71
CA PHE A 94 -8.21 17.92 -16.42
C PHE A 94 -7.47 16.71 -15.85
N ALA A 95 -8.19 15.76 -15.26
CA ALA A 95 -7.65 14.51 -14.75
C ALA A 95 -8.66 13.36 -14.89
N THR A 96 -8.18 12.20 -15.33
CA THR A 96 -8.93 10.94 -15.36
C THR A 96 -8.12 9.89 -14.62
N TYR A 97 -8.67 9.34 -13.56
CA TYR A 97 -8.06 8.25 -12.80
C TYR A 97 -8.67 6.92 -13.23
N ARG A 98 -7.84 5.90 -13.34
CA ARG A 98 -8.26 4.57 -13.82
C ARG A 98 -7.61 3.47 -13.01
N ILE A 99 -8.44 2.63 -12.39
CA ILE A 99 -8.03 1.34 -11.83
C ILE A 99 -8.21 0.31 -12.93
N THR A 100 -7.09 -0.22 -13.42
CA THR A 100 -7.07 -1.21 -14.48
C THR A 100 -7.28 -2.62 -13.95
N LEU A 101 -7.79 -3.53 -14.78
CA LEU A 101 -7.94 -4.95 -14.40
C LEU A 101 -6.61 -5.64 -14.04
N ASP A 102 -5.48 -5.17 -14.57
CA ASP A 102 -4.15 -5.70 -14.26
C ASP A 102 -3.57 -5.16 -12.95
N GLY A 103 -4.34 -4.40 -12.17
CA GLY A 103 -3.95 -3.97 -10.82
C GLY A 103 -3.11 -2.70 -10.78
N ARG A 104 -3.30 -1.79 -11.75
CA ARG A 104 -2.63 -0.49 -11.76
C ARG A 104 -3.61 0.65 -11.49
N LEU A 105 -3.12 1.70 -10.86
CA LEU A 105 -3.77 3.00 -10.85
C LEU A 105 -3.04 3.94 -11.80
N LEU A 106 -3.75 4.40 -12.82
CA LEU A 106 -3.26 5.37 -13.80
C LEU A 106 -3.94 6.72 -13.57
N VAL A 107 -3.23 7.80 -13.90
CA VAL A 107 -3.81 9.14 -14.07
C VAL A 107 -3.47 9.65 -15.46
N GLU A 108 -4.50 10.09 -16.17
CA GLU A 108 -4.40 10.73 -17.47
C GLU A 108 -4.69 12.22 -17.31
N ARG A 109 -3.75 13.04 -17.78
CA ARG A 109 -3.85 14.51 -17.81
C ARG A 109 -3.50 15.00 -19.22
N ALA A 110 -3.67 16.30 -19.48
CA ALA A 110 -3.27 16.90 -20.76
C ALA A 110 -1.79 16.66 -21.12
N ALA A 111 -0.92 16.48 -20.12
CA ALA A 111 0.51 16.18 -20.33
C ALA A 111 0.82 14.71 -20.66
N GLY A 112 -0.18 13.82 -20.61
CA GLY A 112 -0.04 12.38 -20.85
C GLY A 112 -0.57 11.53 -19.71
N SER A 113 -0.43 10.21 -19.87
CA SER A 113 -0.78 9.20 -18.87
C SER A 113 0.42 8.83 -18.01
N ARG A 114 0.19 8.66 -16.71
CA ARG A 114 1.20 8.25 -15.71
C ARG A 114 0.62 7.15 -14.82
N THR A 115 1.41 6.11 -14.59
CA THR A 115 1.14 5.14 -13.51
C THR A 115 1.46 5.76 -12.15
N ILE A 116 0.49 5.71 -11.25
CA ILE A 116 0.63 6.13 -9.85
C ILE A 116 1.04 4.93 -8.98
N SER A 117 0.42 3.77 -9.22
CA SER A 117 0.71 2.53 -8.49
C SER A 117 0.54 1.32 -9.39
N ASP A 118 1.40 0.31 -9.19
CA ASP A 118 1.31 -1.02 -9.81
C ASP A 118 0.85 -2.10 -8.81
N LYS A 119 0.43 -1.69 -7.60
CA LYS A 119 0.14 -2.59 -6.47
C LYS A 119 -1.34 -2.65 -6.12
N VAL A 120 -2.22 -2.19 -7.01
CA VAL A 120 -3.64 -2.08 -6.71
C VAL A 120 -4.29 -3.45 -6.85
N ASP A 121 -5.03 -3.87 -5.82
CA ASP A 121 -5.93 -5.00 -5.95
C ASP A 121 -7.22 -4.53 -6.65
N ALA A 122 -7.30 -4.75 -7.96
CA ALA A 122 -8.42 -4.33 -8.80
C ALA A 122 -9.78 -4.93 -8.38
N ALA A 123 -9.78 -6.09 -7.71
CA ALA A 123 -11.01 -6.71 -7.24
C ALA A 123 -11.58 -6.04 -5.97
N ASN A 124 -10.69 -5.45 -5.17
CA ASN A 124 -11.03 -4.82 -3.89
C ASN A 124 -10.85 -3.30 -3.90
N SER A 125 -10.58 -2.71 -5.06
CA SER A 125 -10.40 -1.28 -5.25
C SER A 125 -11.40 -0.75 -6.28
N ALA A 126 -12.02 0.37 -5.97
CA ALA A 126 -13.03 0.96 -6.82
C ALA A 126 -13.17 2.45 -6.55
N PHE A 127 -13.45 3.18 -7.62
CA PHE A 127 -14.17 4.44 -7.50
C PHE A 127 -15.66 4.13 -7.44
N VAL A 128 -16.33 4.64 -6.43
CA VAL A 128 -17.76 4.46 -6.21
C VAL A 128 -18.38 5.84 -6.08
N ARG A 129 -19.47 6.09 -6.81
CA ARG A 129 -20.20 7.33 -6.63
C ARG A 129 -20.75 7.38 -5.21
N ASP A 130 -20.62 8.52 -4.54
CA ASP A 130 -21.23 8.68 -3.23
C ASP A 130 -22.76 8.77 -3.39
N ASP A 131 -23.46 7.73 -2.91
CA ASP A 131 -24.91 7.59 -3.03
C ASP A 131 -25.67 8.55 -2.09
N ASP A 132 -25.05 9.01 -1.01
CA ASP A 132 -25.71 9.88 -0.02
C ASP A 132 -25.83 11.33 -0.53
N THR A 133 -24.83 11.82 -1.25
CA THR A 133 -24.83 13.19 -1.80
C THR A 133 -25.04 13.25 -3.32
N GLY A 134 -24.82 12.15 -4.03
CA GLY A 134 -24.87 12.06 -5.49
C GLY A 134 -23.81 12.92 -6.22
N ARG A 135 -22.96 13.63 -5.47
CA ARG A 135 -22.03 14.67 -5.96
C ARG A 135 -20.58 14.37 -5.60
N GLY A 136 -20.33 13.48 -4.64
CA GLY A 136 -19.02 13.02 -4.22
C GLY A 136 -18.60 11.70 -4.89
N LEU A 137 -17.34 11.35 -4.63
CA LEU A 137 -16.71 10.10 -4.99
C LEU A 137 -16.19 9.45 -3.71
N ARG A 138 -16.42 8.15 -3.53
CA ARG A 138 -15.71 7.33 -2.55
C ARG A 138 -14.64 6.52 -3.26
N LEU A 139 -13.38 6.73 -2.86
CA LEU A 139 -12.27 5.89 -3.27
C LEU A 139 -12.14 4.75 -2.26
N MET A 140 -12.39 3.52 -2.71
CA MET A 140 -12.01 2.30 -2.00
C MET A 140 -10.69 1.81 -2.60
N LEU A 141 -9.63 1.76 -1.80
CA LEU A 141 -8.30 1.41 -2.29
C LEU A 141 -7.70 0.29 -1.44
N THR A 142 -7.40 -0.82 -2.10
CA THR A 142 -6.64 -1.93 -1.55
C THR A 142 -5.33 -2.02 -2.30
N LEU A 143 -4.20 -1.90 -1.59
CA LEU A 143 -2.88 -2.15 -2.16
C LEU A 143 -2.33 -3.46 -1.61
N THR A 144 -1.71 -4.25 -2.48
CA THR A 144 -1.13 -5.56 -2.16
C THR A 144 0.28 -5.65 -2.72
N ASP A 145 1.21 -6.12 -1.89
CA ASP A 145 2.57 -6.47 -2.31
C ASP A 145 2.89 -7.90 -1.91
N ASP A 146 3.59 -8.62 -2.78
CA ASP A 146 3.94 -10.02 -2.58
C ASP A 146 5.35 -10.14 -2.03
N LEU A 147 5.45 -10.71 -0.83
CA LEU A 147 6.70 -11.21 -0.27
C LEU A 147 6.88 -12.68 -0.64
N LEU A 148 8.12 -13.15 -0.59
CA LEU A 148 8.52 -14.52 -0.95
C LEU A 148 7.62 -15.64 -0.40
N ARG A 149 6.93 -15.41 0.73
CA ARG A 149 6.09 -16.41 1.41
C ARG A 149 4.67 -15.95 1.72
N ARG A 150 4.33 -14.68 1.48
CA ARG A 150 3.02 -14.11 1.84
C ARG A 150 2.75 -12.80 1.11
N SER A 151 1.49 -12.50 0.91
CA SER A 151 1.05 -11.18 0.45
C SER A 151 0.74 -10.29 1.65
N VAL A 152 1.14 -9.02 1.57
CA VAL A 152 0.78 -7.98 2.53
C VAL A 152 -0.19 -7.04 1.84
N SER A 153 -1.35 -6.82 2.44
CA SER A 153 -2.34 -5.88 1.93
C SER A 153 -2.73 -4.83 2.96
N ILE A 154 -3.10 -3.66 2.46
CA ILE A 154 -3.72 -2.58 3.21
C ILE A 154 -5.01 -2.16 2.51
N ASN A 155 -5.95 -1.62 3.26
CA ASN A 155 -7.21 -1.11 2.73
C ASN A 155 -7.48 0.27 3.34
N THR A 156 -7.86 1.22 2.50
CA THR A 156 -8.31 2.54 2.89
C THR A 156 -9.55 2.95 2.09
N ALA A 157 -10.40 3.76 2.71
CA ALA A 157 -11.58 4.31 2.06
C ALA A 157 -11.72 5.78 2.39
N THR A 158 -11.78 6.62 1.36
CA THR A 158 -11.85 8.08 1.51
C THR A 158 -12.94 8.67 0.63
N GLU A 159 -13.74 9.56 1.22
CA GLU A 159 -14.73 10.35 0.50
C GLU A 159 -14.14 11.66 0.00
N ILE A 160 -14.43 11.99 -1.25
CA ILE A 160 -13.84 13.09 -2.00
C ILE A 160 -14.97 13.91 -2.59
N PHE A 161 -15.02 15.18 -2.21
CA PHE A 161 -16.06 16.11 -2.64
C PHE A 161 -15.48 17.22 -3.54
N PRO A 162 -16.16 17.58 -4.64
CA PRO A 162 -15.78 18.72 -5.44
C PRO A 162 -15.97 20.04 -4.68
N ARG A 163 -15.23 21.08 -5.10
CA ARG A 163 -15.18 22.39 -4.44
C ARG A 163 -16.56 23.00 -4.16
N ASN A 164 -17.53 22.74 -5.05
CA ASN A 164 -18.86 23.35 -5.03
C ASN A 164 -19.99 22.38 -4.62
N ALA A 165 -19.68 21.27 -3.94
CA ALA A 165 -20.69 20.29 -3.53
C ALA A 165 -21.78 20.87 -2.59
N ASN A 166 -21.49 21.98 -1.89
CA ASN A 166 -22.30 22.54 -0.80
C ASN A 166 -23.37 23.57 -1.20
N SER A 167 -23.69 23.77 -2.48
CA SER A 167 -24.84 24.60 -2.87
C SER A 167 -26.06 23.70 -3.09
N PRO A 168 -27.04 23.64 -2.18
CA PRO A 168 -28.38 23.19 -2.59
C PRO A 168 -28.84 24.13 -3.70
N ASP A 169 -29.24 23.59 -4.84
CA ASP A 169 -29.97 24.36 -5.84
C ASP A 169 -31.31 24.76 -5.20
N THR A 170 -31.34 25.88 -4.48
CA THR A 170 -32.57 26.64 -4.26
C THR A 170 -32.93 27.36 -5.56
N GLY A 171 -33.12 26.59 -6.63
CA GLY A 171 -33.82 27.00 -7.84
C GLY A 171 -35.28 26.68 -7.66
N ALA A 172 -35.94 27.38 -6.74
CA ALA A 172 -37.39 27.37 -6.67
C ALA A 172 -37.92 27.88 -8.02
N ALA A 173 -38.76 27.05 -8.63
CA ALA A 173 -39.58 27.43 -9.76
C ALA A 173 -40.33 28.74 -9.44
N ASN A 174 -40.22 29.71 -10.34
CA ASN A 174 -41.19 30.79 -10.53
C ASN A 174 -41.77 30.62 -11.92
#